data_AF-A0A960DWW7-F1
#
_entry.id   AF-A0A960DWW7-F1
#
_cell.length_a   1.000
_cell.length_b   1.000
_cell.length_c   1.000
_cell.angle_alpha   90.00
_cell.angle_beta   90.00
_cell.angle_gamma   90.00
#
_symmetry.space_group_name_H-M   'P 1'
#
loop_
_entity.id
_entity.type
_entity.pdbx_description
1 polymer ?
#
loop_
_entity_poly.entity_id
_entity_poly.type
_entity_poly.pdbx_seq_one_letter_code
_entity_poly.pdbx_strand_id
1 'polypeptide(L)'
;MSQLATNHCMRHFEEPYVAHCRTCNRPFCGRCLVFAFGPDKPPYCIGCALTASGVRNKAIKPVAASAATPTDRREERNRRREEKRLAKAEARAAKAAIKALAPPSADAARSSNVPAPEHMTMPTSRYAPQGADQPVA
;
A
#
# COMPACT_ATOMS: atom_id res chain seq x y z
N MET A 1 39.10 -20.68 -26.19
CA MET A 1 37.68 -20.75 -25.78
C MET A 1 36.89 -19.87 -26.73
N SER A 2 36.42 -20.44 -27.82
CA SER A 2 35.70 -19.71 -28.87
C SER A 2 34.30 -19.37 -28.37
N GLN A 3 34.08 -18.10 -28.03
CA GLN A 3 32.75 -17.60 -27.71
C GLN A 3 31.90 -17.71 -28.98
N LEU A 4 30.79 -18.45 -28.92
CA LEU A 4 29.77 -18.47 -29.95
C LEU A 4 29.15 -17.05 -30.01
N ALA A 5 29.71 -16.20 -30.87
CA ALA A 5 29.25 -14.84 -31.07
C ALA A 5 27.81 -14.89 -31.58
N THR A 6 26.87 -14.49 -30.74
CA THR A 6 25.46 -14.41 -31.10
C THR A 6 25.31 -13.22 -32.06
N ASN A 7 25.21 -13.49 -33.36
CA ASN A 7 25.19 -12.45 -34.39
C ASN A 7 23.82 -11.76 -34.55
N HIS A 8 22.81 -12.14 -33.77
CA HIS A 8 21.44 -11.65 -33.89
C HIS A 8 20.95 -11.00 -32.59
N CYS A 9 19.94 -10.13 -32.72
CA CYS A 9 19.28 -9.54 -31.57
C CYS A 9 18.48 -10.57 -30.78
N MET A 10 18.52 -10.48 -29.45
CA MET A 10 17.74 -11.34 -28.55
C MET A 10 16.21 -11.25 -28.71
N ARG A 11 15.71 -10.19 -29.35
CA ARG A 11 14.26 -9.93 -29.51
C ARG A 11 13.80 -10.06 -30.96
N HIS A 12 14.69 -9.76 -31.90
CA HIS A 12 14.45 -9.85 -33.34
C HIS A 12 15.54 -10.71 -33.94
N PHE A 13 15.28 -12.01 -34.10
CA PHE A 13 16.26 -12.98 -34.61
C PHE A 13 16.71 -12.69 -36.05
N GLU A 14 15.86 -11.98 -36.80
CA GLU A 14 16.07 -11.53 -38.18
C GLU A 14 17.05 -10.35 -38.31
N GLU A 15 17.33 -9.63 -37.23
CA GLU A 15 18.21 -8.46 -37.27
C GLU A 15 19.59 -8.76 -36.68
N PRO A 16 20.68 -8.28 -37.32
CA PRO A 16 22.00 -8.36 -36.72
C PRO A 16 22.06 -7.50 -35.44
N TYR A 17 22.85 -7.96 -34.46
CA TYR A 17 23.11 -7.11 -33.30
C TYR A 17 24.07 -5.98 -33.68
N VAL A 18 23.84 -4.80 -33.08
CA VAL A 18 24.66 -3.60 -33.36
C VAL A 18 25.54 -3.27 -32.16
N ALA A 19 24.99 -3.36 -30.95
CA ALA A 19 25.71 -3.07 -29.72
C ALA A 19 25.15 -3.86 -28.53
N HIS A 20 25.87 -3.77 -27.40
CA HIS A 20 25.52 -4.41 -26.14
C HIS A 20 24.87 -3.40 -25.19
N CYS A 21 23.85 -3.83 -24.45
CA CYS A 21 23.22 -3.00 -23.42
C CYS A 21 24.19 -2.76 -22.25
N ARG A 22 24.38 -1.52 -21.82
CA ARG A 22 25.25 -1.13 -20.69
C ARG A 22 24.93 -1.85 -19.37
N THR A 23 23.67 -2.21 -19.12
CA THR A 23 23.24 -2.78 -17.83
C THR A 23 23.31 -4.30 -17.80
N CYS A 24 22.78 -4.95 -18.84
CA CYS A 24 22.65 -6.40 -18.87
C CYS A 24 23.64 -7.09 -19.82
N ASN A 25 24.47 -6.33 -20.54
CA ASN A 25 25.50 -6.80 -21.48
C ASN A 25 24.99 -7.80 -22.53
N ARG A 26 23.70 -7.75 -22.87
CA ARG A 26 23.09 -8.58 -23.90
C ARG A 26 23.14 -7.87 -25.27
N PRO A 27 23.28 -8.63 -26.37
CA PRO A 27 23.31 -8.08 -27.74
C PRO A 27 21.90 -7.72 -28.21
N PHE A 28 21.75 -6.52 -28.79
CA PHE A 28 20.48 -6.04 -29.37
C PHE A 28 20.70 -5.34 -30.72
N CYS A 29 19.67 -5.32 -31.56
CA CYS A 29 19.65 -4.57 -32.81
C CYS A 29 19.38 -3.08 -32.57
N GLY A 30 19.60 -2.24 -33.59
CA GLY A 30 19.37 -0.79 -33.52
C GLY A 30 17.94 -0.41 -33.10
N ARG A 31 16.93 -1.23 -33.45
CA ARG A 31 15.53 -1.03 -33.05
C ARG A 31 15.28 -1.23 -31.54
N CYS A 32 16.11 -2.04 -30.88
CA CYS A 32 15.95 -2.39 -29.47
C CYS A 32 16.87 -1.60 -28.52
N LEU A 33 17.76 -0.78 -29.08
CA LEU A 33 18.69 0.05 -28.33
C LEU A 33 18.12 1.46 -28.15
N VAL A 34 18.29 2.01 -26.96
CA VAL A 34 17.84 3.33 -26.54
C VAL A 34 19.06 4.11 -26.07
N PHE A 35 19.40 5.19 -26.78
CA PHE A 35 20.52 6.08 -26.46
C PHE A 35 20.08 7.20 -25.53
N ALA A 36 19.81 6.86 -24.27
CA ALA A 36 19.24 7.79 -23.29
C ALA A 36 20.12 9.02 -22.98
N PHE A 37 21.43 8.94 -23.22
CA PHE A 37 22.38 9.99 -22.87
C PHE A 37 23.16 10.55 -24.08
N GLY A 38 22.71 10.27 -25.30
CA GLY A 38 23.41 10.64 -26.55
C GLY A 38 24.22 9.48 -27.18
N PRO A 39 24.77 9.69 -28.38
CA PRO A 39 25.48 8.65 -29.15
C PRO A 39 26.83 8.24 -28.54
N ASP A 40 27.46 9.12 -27.76
CA ASP A 40 28.78 8.88 -27.17
C ASP A 40 28.74 7.93 -25.95
N LYS A 41 27.55 7.72 -25.38
CA LYS A 41 27.37 6.90 -24.19
C LYS A 41 26.77 5.54 -24.56
N PRO A 42 27.15 4.47 -23.85
CA PRO A 42 26.70 3.14 -24.17
C PRO A 42 25.16 3.03 -24.01
N PRO A 43 24.47 2.40 -24.98
CA PRO A 43 23.00 2.36 -25.02
C PRO A 43 22.40 1.41 -23.98
N TYR A 44 21.11 1.60 -23.71
CA TYR A 44 20.29 0.66 -22.96
C TYR A 44 19.42 -0.18 -23.88
N CYS A 45 19.07 -1.40 -23.49
CA CYS A 45 17.93 -2.07 -24.12
C CYS A 45 16.62 -1.47 -23.60
N ILE A 46 15.53 -1.62 -24.36
CA ILE A 46 14.18 -1.11 -23.99
C ILE A 46 13.81 -1.45 -22.54
N GLY A 47 14.08 -2.69 -22.09
CA GLY A 47 13.76 -3.12 -20.72
C GLY A 47 14.57 -2.37 -19.65
N CYS A 48 15.89 -2.26 -19.84
CA CYS A 48 16.75 -1.51 -18.92
C CYS A 48 16.47 -0.01 -18.97
N ALA A 49 16.11 0.54 -20.13
CA ALA A 49 15.71 1.94 -20.28
C ALA A 49 14.46 2.24 -19.44
N LEU A 50 13.41 1.41 -19.53
CA LEU A 50 12.20 1.59 -18.73
C LEU A 50 12.46 1.50 -17.21
N THR A 51 13.31 0.55 -16.79
CA THR A 51 13.71 0.41 -15.39
C THR A 51 14.51 1.62 -14.90
N ALA A 52 15.47 2.11 -15.71
CA ALA A 52 16.30 3.27 -15.39
C ALA A 52 15.50 4.58 -15.37
N SER A 53 14.49 4.72 -16.23
CA SER A 53 13.58 5.88 -16.27
C SER A 53 12.62 5.93 -15.07
N GLY A 54 12.59 4.90 -14.22
CA GLY A 54 11.71 4.87 -13.05
C GLY A 54 10.21 4.77 -13.39
N VAL A 55 9.87 4.48 -14.66
CA VAL A 55 8.49 4.28 -15.11
C VAL A 55 8.02 2.91 -14.61
N ARG A 56 7.58 2.87 -13.35
CA ARG A 56 6.90 1.70 -12.79
C ARG A 56 5.43 1.80 -13.17
N ASN A 57 4.98 0.92 -14.06
CA ASN A 57 3.56 0.74 -14.32
C ASN A 57 2.88 0.35 -12.99
N LYS A 58 2.13 1.28 -12.37
CA LYS A 58 1.32 1.00 -11.17
C LYS A 58 0.28 -0.11 -11.39
N ALA A 59 0.05 -0.52 -12.65
CA ALA A 59 -0.85 -1.59 -13.04
C ALA A 59 -0.23 -3.00 -12.95
N ILE A 60 1.09 -3.15 -12.98
CA ILE A 60 1.75 -4.46 -12.84
C ILE A 60 2.38 -4.50 -11.47
N LYS A 61 1.63 -4.98 -10.49
CA LYS A 61 2.21 -5.42 -9.22
C LYS A 61 3.29 -6.44 -9.59
N PRO A 62 4.59 -6.21 -9.27
CA PRO A 62 5.56 -7.26 -9.45
C PRO A 62 5.06 -8.43 -8.62
N VAL A 63 4.76 -9.55 -9.28
CA VAL A 63 4.65 -10.83 -8.59
C VAL A 63 6.06 -11.06 -8.09
N ALA A 64 6.35 -10.53 -6.90
CA ALA A 64 7.56 -10.82 -6.18
C ALA A 64 7.61 -12.34 -6.14
N ALA A 65 8.68 -12.89 -6.70
CA ALA A 65 9.11 -14.26 -6.46
C ALA A 65 9.51 -14.38 -4.99
N SER A 66 8.51 -14.27 -4.11
CA SER A 66 8.52 -14.82 -2.77
C SER A 66 7.56 -15.99 -2.86
N ALA A 67 8.12 -17.19 -2.83
CA ALA A 67 7.44 -18.48 -2.84
C ALA A 67 6.55 -18.67 -1.60
N ALA A 68 5.53 -17.83 -1.46
CA ALA A 68 4.41 -18.02 -0.55
C ALA A 68 3.17 -17.96 -1.42
N THR A 69 2.56 -19.12 -1.64
CA THR A 69 1.32 -19.28 -2.39
C THR A 69 0.26 -18.30 -1.85
N PRO A 70 -0.52 -17.63 -2.72
CA PRO A 70 -1.51 -16.62 -2.31
C PRO A 70 -2.64 -17.15 -1.41
N THR A 71 -2.74 -18.46 -1.21
CA THR A 71 -3.66 -19.12 -0.26
C THR A 71 -3.22 -18.96 1.19
N ASP A 72 -1.92 -18.96 1.48
CA ASP A 72 -1.35 -18.91 2.83
C ASP A 72 -1.69 -17.59 3.56
N ARG A 73 -1.53 -16.45 2.88
CA ARG A 73 -1.89 -15.14 3.46
C ARG A 73 -3.38 -14.96 3.74
N ARG A 74 -4.24 -15.67 2.99
CA ARG A 74 -5.69 -15.60 3.16
C ARG A 74 -6.13 -16.46 4.34
N GLU A 75 -5.56 -17.64 4.47
CA GLU A 75 -5.79 -18.56 5.59
C GLU A 75 -5.29 -17.97 6.92
N GLU A 76 -4.08 -17.41 6.94
CA GLU A 76 -3.54 -16.73 8.13
C GLU A 76 -4.43 -15.57 8.60
N ARG A 77 -4.98 -14.79 7.65
CA ARG A 77 -5.89 -13.68 7.97
C ARG A 77 -7.23 -14.19 8.52
N ASN A 78 -7.73 -15.31 8.01
CA ASN A 78 -8.96 -15.92 8.50
C ASN A 78 -8.76 -16.47 9.91
N ARG A 79 -7.64 -17.14 10.18
CA ARG A 79 -7.27 -17.64 11.51
C ARG A 79 -7.24 -16.51 12.55
N ARG A 80 -6.56 -15.39 12.24
CA ARG A 80 -6.53 -14.21 13.13
C ARG A 80 -7.90 -13.58 13.36
N ARG A 81 -8.84 -13.69 12.41
CA ARG A 81 -10.21 -13.18 12.56
C ARG A 81 -11.05 -14.11 13.43
N GLU A 82 -10.87 -15.42 13.29
CA GLU A 82 -11.55 -16.42 14.11
C GLU A 82 -11.11 -16.36 15.56
N GLU A 83 -9.80 -16.27 15.83
CA GLU A 83 -9.24 -16.09 17.18
C GLU A 83 -9.80 -14.82 17.85
N LYS A 84 -9.83 -13.69 17.14
CA LYS A 84 -10.43 -12.44 17.65
C LYS A 84 -11.94 -12.58 17.90
N ARG A 85 -12.64 -13.37 17.09
CA ARG A 85 -14.08 -13.59 17.26
C ARG A 85 -14.37 -14.46 18.49
N LEU A 86 -13.58 -15.49 18.72
CA LEU A 86 -13.67 -16.35 19.91
C LEU A 86 -13.33 -15.56 21.18
N ALA A 87 -12.20 -14.84 21.19
CA ALA A 87 -11.82 -14.00 22.33
C ALA A 87 -12.88 -12.93 22.66
N LYS A 88 -13.53 -12.34 21.63
CA LYS A 88 -14.62 -11.38 21.83
C LYS A 88 -15.91 -12.05 22.32
N ALA A 89 -16.18 -13.30 21.91
CA ALA A 89 -17.31 -14.08 22.40
C ALA A 89 -17.11 -14.46 23.87
N GLU A 90 -15.91 -14.93 24.23
CA GLU A 90 -15.53 -15.26 25.61
C GLU A 90 -15.56 -14.02 26.51
N ALA A 91 -15.04 -12.88 26.05
CA ALA A 91 -15.13 -11.63 26.81
C ALA A 91 -16.58 -11.15 27.00
N ARG A 92 -17.47 -11.41 26.03
CA ARG A 92 -18.90 -11.13 26.16
C ARG A 92 -19.59 -12.11 27.10
N ALA A 93 -19.24 -13.39 27.04
CA ALA A 93 -19.76 -14.43 27.93
C ALA A 93 -19.31 -14.19 29.38
N ALA A 94 -18.04 -13.85 29.61
CA ALA A 94 -17.52 -13.47 30.93
C ALA A 94 -18.23 -12.22 31.48
N LYS A 95 -18.44 -11.20 30.64
CA LYS A 95 -19.22 -10.02 31.05
C LYS A 95 -20.68 -10.34 31.34
N ALA A 96 -21.30 -11.25 30.57
CA ALA A 96 -22.67 -11.69 30.81
C ALA A 96 -22.79 -12.53 32.09
N ALA A 97 -21.81 -13.40 32.38
CA ALA A 97 -21.74 -14.18 33.61
C ALA A 97 -21.52 -13.29 34.83
N ILE A 98 -20.60 -12.32 34.76
CA ILE A 98 -20.40 -11.33 35.82
C ILE A 98 -21.68 -10.51 36.04
N LYS A 99 -22.39 -10.13 34.97
CA LYS A 99 -23.68 -9.43 35.07
C LYS A 99 -24.79 -10.32 35.65
N ALA A 100 -24.76 -11.63 35.40
CA ALA A 100 -25.75 -12.58 35.92
C ALA A 100 -25.52 -12.94 37.39
N LEU A 101 -24.27 -12.91 37.86
CA LEU A 101 -23.93 -13.08 39.27
C LEU A 101 -24.04 -11.78 40.08
N ALA A 102 -24.23 -10.63 39.43
CA ALA A 102 -24.53 -9.40 40.14
C ALA A 102 -25.93 -9.54 40.77
N PRO A 103 -26.07 -9.40 42.10
CA PRO A 103 -27.40 -9.37 42.72
C PRO A 103 -28.21 -8.25 42.07
N PRO A 104 -29.55 -8.38 41.93
CA PRO A 104 -30.38 -7.26 41.54
C PRO A 104 -30.33 -6.25 42.68
N SER A 105 -29.32 -5.37 42.67
CA SER A 105 -29.31 -4.18 43.51
C SER A 105 -30.45 -3.31 43.01
N ALA A 106 -31.59 -3.40 43.72
CA ALA A 106 -32.53 -2.30 43.77
C ALA A 106 -31.74 -1.02 44.08
N ASP A 107 -32.10 0.06 43.38
CA ASP A 107 -31.67 1.41 43.70
C ASP A 107 -30.20 1.76 43.43
N ALA A 108 -29.91 2.05 42.16
CA ALA A 108 -29.18 3.28 41.87
C ALA A 108 -29.99 4.06 40.83
N ALA A 109 -31.10 4.63 41.31
CA ALA A 109 -31.59 5.89 40.78
C ALA A 109 -30.35 6.76 40.55
N ARG A 110 -30.09 7.09 39.28
CA ARG A 110 -29.01 7.95 38.86
C ARG A 110 -29.36 9.33 39.40
N SER A 111 -28.99 9.57 40.66
CA SER A 111 -29.30 10.81 41.34
C SER A 111 -28.61 11.94 40.58
N SER A 112 -29.44 12.93 40.27
CA SER A 112 -29.12 14.22 39.75
C SER A 112 -27.98 14.91 40.52
N ASN A 113 -27.32 15.83 39.81
CA ASN A 113 -26.41 16.87 40.33
C ASN A 113 -25.03 16.41 40.82
N VAL A 114 -24.09 16.29 39.87
CA VAL A 114 -22.72 16.75 40.11
C VAL A 114 -22.66 18.20 39.62
N PRO A 115 -22.41 19.21 40.47
CA PRO A 115 -22.20 20.58 40.01
C PRO A 115 -20.95 20.62 39.12
N ALA A 116 -21.09 21.20 37.93
CA ALA A 116 -19.98 21.41 37.02
C ALA A 116 -19.00 22.41 37.65
N PRO A 117 -17.67 22.16 37.65
CA PRO A 117 -16.70 23.15 38.09
C PRO A 117 -16.69 24.35 37.13
N GLU A 118 -16.82 25.57 37.68
CA GLU A 118 -17.03 26.84 36.95
C GLU A 118 -15.83 27.33 36.12
N HIS A 119 -14.86 26.48 35.78
CA HIS A 119 -13.58 26.91 35.17
C HIS A 119 -13.15 26.08 33.96
N MET A 120 -14.06 25.37 33.28
CA MET A 120 -13.75 24.81 31.96
C MET A 120 -14.15 25.81 30.87
N THR A 121 -13.18 26.55 30.36
CA THR A 121 -13.28 27.21 29.07
C THR A 121 -13.51 26.15 28.00
N MET A 122 -14.75 26.04 27.52
CA MET A 122 -15.07 25.26 26.32
C MET A 122 -14.30 25.87 25.14
N PRO A 123 -13.56 25.09 24.34
CA PRO A 123 -12.98 25.59 23.11
C PRO A 123 -14.12 25.96 22.15
N THR A 124 -14.25 27.24 21.85
CA THR A 124 -15.22 27.74 20.87
C THR A 124 -15.01 27.00 19.56
N SER A 125 -16.07 26.33 19.12
CA SER A 125 -16.17 25.65 17.83
C SER A 125 -15.53 26.50 16.72
N ARG A 126 -14.58 25.90 16.01
CA ARG A 126 -13.85 26.51 14.88
C ARG A 126 -14.73 26.76 13.64
N TYR A 127 -16.02 26.45 13.72
CA TYR A 127 -16.97 26.51 12.63
C TYR A 127 -18.21 27.30 13.05
N ALA A 128 -18.10 28.63 13.02
CA ALA A 128 -19.27 29.50 12.89
C ALA A 128 -19.32 29.99 11.43
N PRO A 129 -20.42 29.78 10.68
CA PRO A 129 -20.57 30.32 9.34
C PRO A 129 -20.80 31.84 9.44
N GLN A 130 -19.96 32.63 8.78
CA GLN A 130 -20.14 34.08 8.69
C GLN A 130 -21.33 34.37 7.76
N GLY A 131 -22.45 34.77 8.35
CA GLY A 131 -23.61 35.29 7.64
C GLY A 131 -23.29 36.64 7.01
N ALA A 132 -23.67 36.76 5.74
CA ALA A 132 -23.54 37.94 4.91
C ALA A 132 -24.51 39.07 5.30
N ASP A 133 -24.27 40.21 4.66
CA ASP A 133 -25.14 41.38 4.47
C ASP A 133 -25.13 42.50 5.53
N GLN A 134 -24.44 43.58 5.17
CA GLN A 134 -24.99 44.93 5.35
C GLN A 134 -24.81 45.72 4.04
N PRO A 135 -25.88 46.28 3.44
CA PRO A 135 -25.76 47.37 2.49
C PRO A 135 -25.70 48.71 3.23
N VAL A 136 -24.77 49.56 2.83
CA VAL A 136 -24.72 50.99 3.18
C VAL A 136 -24.99 51.81 1.92
N ALA A 137 -26.12 52.51 1.90
CA ALA A 137 -26.35 53.79 1.23
C ALA A 137 -27.58 54.44 1.86
#